data_AF-A0A9C8T0U5-F1
#
_entry.id   AF-A0A9C8T0U5-F1
#
_cell.length_a   1.000
_cell.length_b   1.000
_cell.length_c   1.000
_cell.angle_alpha   90.00
_cell.angle_beta   90.00
_cell.angle_gamma   90.00
#
_symmetry.space_group_name_H-M   'P 1'
#
loop_
_entity.id
_entity.type
_entity.pdbx_description
1 polymer ?
#
loop_
_entity_poly.entity_id
_entity_poly.type
_entity_poly.pdbx_seq_one_letter_code
_entity_poly.pdbx_strand_id
1 'polypeptide(L)'
;MDIRIEQPCPQCGGPVELSESDRLLTCSYCGVRSFLRSRGLFRYVLPVRGRQSDLLHAPYLRFKGTIFLVREERIEHQLVDTTQAAVDQPGLPPSLGLRPQAMRLARLGEATGGAFLRPTIRAAAVLERAARLSTLFRDKGTMYHRAFIGETVSFIYLPLQRRESGLFDAIRERLLVVREDADGLQGIPFSTRWQVDFLPTLCPHCGWNLDGEGDGLLLTCSNCDRAWLADNTGLLPVSWKVVAGDQRTRLYIGFWRIGARIPALAMESFADFIELTNQPMLPRPEWRSRPMEFWIPAFRIRPRLFLRLGRQATMGQYRLRPQPATVRPGLYPVTLPPAEARQAVKVILAASAASPKRIFPVLPRVRPTDLSISLVYLPFVSTGQEWLQPRTGMVINKRVLGFGRSL
;
A
#
# COMPACT_ATOMS: atom_id res chain seq x y z
N MET A 1 9.95 6.09 -8.26
CA MET A 1 11.27 6.19 -7.61
C MET A 1 11.24 5.25 -6.43
N ASP A 2 11.98 4.15 -6.53
CA ASP A 2 11.97 3.08 -5.54
C ASP A 2 13.30 3.00 -4.83
N ILE A 3 13.28 2.64 -3.55
CA ILE A 3 14.50 2.37 -2.79
C ILE A 3 14.98 0.97 -3.13
N ARG A 4 16.31 0.79 -3.17
CA ARG A 4 16.96 -0.49 -3.43
C ARG A 4 17.39 -1.09 -2.10
N ILE A 5 16.95 -2.31 -1.85
CA ILE A 5 17.19 -3.02 -0.59
C ILE A 5 17.99 -4.28 -0.88
N GLU A 6 19.18 -4.37 -0.31
CA GLU A 6 20.00 -5.56 -0.33
C GLU A 6 19.47 -6.57 0.69
N GLN A 7 19.20 -7.78 0.22
CA GLN A 7 18.73 -8.92 1.01
C GLN A 7 19.35 -10.20 0.45
N PRO A 8 20.27 -10.88 1.16
CA PRO A 8 20.75 -12.18 0.72
C PRO A 8 19.61 -13.21 0.74
N CYS A 9 19.66 -14.18 -0.17
CA CYS A 9 18.74 -15.30 -0.20
C CYS A 9 18.87 -16.10 1.11
N PRO A 10 17.74 -16.39 1.80
CA PRO A 10 17.78 -17.14 3.06
C PRO A 10 18.23 -18.60 2.90
N GLN A 11 18.23 -19.14 1.68
CA GLN A 11 18.59 -20.53 1.40
C GLN A 11 20.04 -20.69 0.94
N CYS A 12 20.50 -19.90 -0.04
CA CYS A 12 21.83 -20.07 -0.64
C CYS A 12 22.79 -18.90 -0.36
N GLY A 13 22.35 -17.84 0.31
CA GLY A 13 23.15 -16.63 0.53
C GLY A 13 23.37 -15.76 -0.72
N GLY A 14 22.87 -16.18 -1.88
CA GLY A 14 23.01 -15.43 -3.14
C GLY A 14 22.43 -14.01 -3.02
N PRO A 15 23.07 -13.00 -3.66
CA PRO A 15 22.63 -11.61 -3.55
C PRO A 15 21.27 -11.41 -4.22
N VAL A 16 20.33 -10.75 -3.52
CA VAL A 16 19.05 -10.31 -4.08
C VAL A 16 18.85 -8.82 -3.79
N GLU A 17 18.50 -8.06 -4.83
CA GLU A 17 18.08 -6.66 -4.69
C GLU A 17 16.54 -6.61 -4.77
N LEU A 18 15.91 -5.99 -3.78
CA LEU A 18 14.46 -5.88 -3.66
C LEU A 18 14.03 -4.42 -3.66
N SER A 19 12.80 -4.18 -4.11
CA SER A 19 12.08 -2.94 -3.88
C SER A 19 11.44 -2.90 -2.48
N GLU A 20 11.04 -1.73 -2.01
CA GLU A 20 10.34 -1.59 -0.72
C GLU A 20 8.96 -2.25 -0.72
N SER A 21 8.29 -2.25 -1.87
CA SER A 21 6.98 -2.87 -2.05
C SER A 21 7.08 -4.38 -2.16
N ASP A 22 8.28 -4.94 -2.42
CA ASP A 22 8.44 -6.37 -2.56
C ASP A 22 8.10 -7.07 -1.25
N ARG A 23 7.28 -8.10 -1.39
CA ARG A 23 6.89 -9.06 -0.36
C ARG A 23 7.26 -10.48 -0.73
N LEU A 24 7.61 -10.75 -1.99
CA LEU A 24 8.07 -12.05 -2.44
C LEU A 24 9.50 -11.94 -2.97
N LEU A 25 10.42 -12.61 -2.28
CA LEU A 25 11.79 -12.81 -2.77
C LEU A 25 11.79 -13.98 -3.74
N THR A 26 12.39 -13.79 -4.92
CA THR A 26 12.70 -14.86 -5.87
C THR A 26 14.20 -14.86 -6.13
N CYS A 27 14.89 -15.94 -5.78
CA CYS A 27 16.33 -16.04 -5.96
C CYS A 27 16.66 -16.53 -7.38
N SER A 28 17.46 -15.77 -8.12
CA SER A 28 17.95 -16.17 -9.44
C SER A 28 18.98 -17.31 -9.40
N TYR A 29 19.59 -17.58 -8.25
CA TYR A 29 20.64 -18.59 -8.09
C TYR A 29 20.08 -19.98 -7.77
N CYS A 30 19.28 -20.11 -6.71
CA CYS A 30 18.70 -21.40 -6.31
C CYS A 30 17.22 -21.56 -6.69
N GLY A 31 16.59 -20.55 -7.29
CA GLY A 31 15.18 -20.59 -7.68
C GLY A 31 14.18 -20.50 -6.53
N VAL A 32 14.64 -20.42 -5.27
CA VAL A 32 13.73 -20.36 -4.12
C VAL A 32 12.86 -19.12 -4.16
N ARG A 33 11.61 -19.31 -3.75
CA ARG A 33 10.64 -18.23 -3.55
C ARG A 33 10.28 -18.19 -2.07
N SER A 34 10.37 -17.01 -1.49
CA SER A 34 10.12 -16.83 -0.06
C SER A 34 9.37 -15.54 0.19
N PHE A 35 8.24 -15.64 0.88
CA PHE A 35 7.48 -14.49 1.29
C PHE A 35 8.15 -13.80 2.48
N LEU A 36 8.26 -12.47 2.42
CA LEU A 36 8.90 -11.62 3.40
C LEU A 36 7.84 -11.16 4.40
N ARG A 37 8.00 -11.58 5.66
CA ARG A 37 7.11 -11.19 6.75
C ARG A 37 7.88 -10.37 7.77
N SER A 38 7.24 -9.32 8.31
CA SER A 38 7.80 -8.50 9.38
C SER A 38 6.78 -8.41 10.52
N ARG A 39 7.23 -8.50 11.78
CA ARG A 39 6.40 -8.29 12.98
C ARG A 39 6.23 -6.78 13.23
N GLY A 40 5.59 -6.10 12.28
CA GLY A 40 5.43 -4.64 12.25
C GLY A 40 5.98 -4.04 10.96
N LEU A 41 6.35 -2.76 11.01
CA LEU A 41 6.93 -2.06 9.86
C LEU A 41 8.30 -2.64 9.50
N PHE A 42 8.55 -2.79 8.20
CA PHE A 42 9.89 -3.12 7.71
C PHE A 42 10.89 -2.05 8.15
N ARG A 43 12.11 -2.51 8.46
CA ARG A 43 13.19 -1.65 8.95
C ARG A 43 14.42 -1.83 8.08
N TYR A 44 14.99 -0.70 7.69
CA TYR A 44 16.15 -0.61 6.81
C TYR A 44 17.20 0.28 7.46
N VAL A 45 18.45 0.15 7.04
CA VAL A 45 19.56 0.99 7.49
C VAL A 45 20.30 1.55 6.27
N LEU A 46 20.68 2.82 6.34
CA LEU A 46 21.57 3.40 5.34
C LEU A 46 22.97 2.78 5.47
N PRO A 47 23.72 2.60 4.36
CA PRO A 47 25.01 1.93 4.42
C PRO A 47 26.04 2.78 5.16
N VAL A 48 26.90 2.12 5.92
CA VAL A 48 28.00 2.74 6.68
C VAL A 48 29.27 2.73 5.82
N ARG A 49 30.10 3.76 5.94
CA ARG A 49 31.44 3.78 5.31
C ARG A 49 32.48 3.16 6.23
N GLY A 50 33.19 2.15 5.71
CA GLY A 50 34.31 1.52 6.40
C GLY A 50 33.92 0.75 7.66
N ARG A 51 34.92 0.42 8.49
CA ARG A 51 34.71 -0.26 9.77
C ARG A 51 34.45 0.79 10.84
N GLN A 52 33.23 0.80 11.38
CA GLN A 52 32.81 1.71 12.44
C GLN A 52 32.41 0.91 13.68
N SER A 53 32.79 1.41 14.85
CA SER A 53 32.52 0.82 16.16
C SER A 53 31.66 1.76 16.97
N ASP A 54 30.82 1.25 17.87
CA ASP A 54 29.91 2.06 18.70
C ASP A 54 28.93 2.93 17.88
N LEU A 55 28.27 2.28 16.91
CA LEU A 55 27.24 2.92 16.10
C LEU A 55 25.95 3.12 16.90
N LEU A 56 25.36 4.30 16.74
CA LEU A 56 24.03 4.63 17.22
C LEU A 56 23.11 4.93 16.03
N HIS A 57 21.99 4.24 15.91
CA HIS A 57 21.09 4.32 14.77
C HIS A 57 19.88 5.18 15.09
N ALA A 58 19.74 6.32 14.39
CA ALA A 58 18.59 7.21 14.54
C ALA A 58 17.43 6.82 13.60
N PRO A 59 16.21 6.60 14.12
CA PRO A 59 15.08 6.15 13.30
C PRO A 59 14.44 7.31 12.54
N TYR A 60 14.24 7.11 11.25
CA TYR A 60 13.38 7.93 10.40
C TYR A 60 12.22 7.08 9.91
N LEU A 61 11.01 7.60 9.96
CA LEU A 61 9.87 6.95 9.33
C LEU A 61 9.75 7.47 7.90
N ARG A 62 9.72 6.56 6.93
CA ARG A 62 9.36 6.87 5.55
C ARG A 62 7.88 6.61 5.34
N PHE A 63 7.24 7.56 4.66
CA PHE A 63 5.90 7.41 4.12
C PHE A 63 5.94 7.64 2.62
N LYS A 64 5.46 6.65 1.86
CA LYS A 64 5.25 6.75 0.41
C LYS A 64 3.83 6.32 0.09
N GLY A 65 3.02 7.18 -0.50
CA GLY A 65 1.64 6.82 -0.88
C GLY A 65 0.81 8.01 -1.34
N THR A 66 -0.45 7.76 -1.66
CA THR A 66 -1.39 8.81 -2.08
C THR A 66 -2.25 9.25 -0.91
N ILE A 67 -2.30 10.57 -0.69
CA ILE A 67 -3.29 11.19 0.20
C ILE A 67 -4.47 11.64 -0.67
N PHE A 68 -5.69 11.22 -0.30
CA PHE A 68 -6.94 11.73 -0.86
C PHE A 68 -7.62 12.61 0.18
N LEU A 69 -8.00 13.83 -0.22
CA LEU A 69 -8.75 14.77 0.60
C LEU A 69 -10.07 15.10 -0.08
N VAL A 70 -11.16 15.03 0.69
CA VAL A 70 -12.47 15.49 0.27
C VAL A 70 -12.74 16.82 0.98
N ARG A 71 -12.74 17.91 0.21
CA ARG A 71 -12.93 19.28 0.71
C ARG A 71 -13.99 19.99 -0.11
N GLU A 72 -14.82 20.79 0.55
CA GLU A 72 -15.84 21.62 -0.10
C GLU A 72 -16.64 20.84 -1.15
N GLU A 73 -16.32 21.00 -2.43
CA GLU A 73 -16.96 20.31 -3.57
C GLU A 73 -15.97 19.57 -4.48
N ARG A 74 -14.71 19.38 -4.04
CA ARG A 74 -13.67 18.71 -4.82
C ARG A 74 -12.96 17.60 -4.04
N ILE A 75 -12.41 16.65 -4.81
CA ILE A 75 -11.52 15.62 -4.29
C ILE A 75 -10.12 15.96 -4.76
N GLU A 76 -9.26 16.29 -3.82
CA GLU A 76 -7.85 16.56 -4.05
C GLU A 76 -7.03 15.32 -3.76
N HIS A 77 -5.91 15.20 -4.43
CA HIS A 77 -5.00 14.08 -4.20
C HIS A 77 -3.55 14.50 -4.43
N GLN A 78 -2.64 13.94 -3.65
CA GLN A 78 -1.20 14.15 -3.80
C GLN A 78 -0.44 12.87 -3.48
N LEU A 79 0.53 12.54 -4.32
CA LEU A 79 1.53 11.54 -4.00
C LEU A 79 2.55 12.18 -3.06
N VAL A 80 2.79 11.55 -1.92
CA VAL A 80 3.77 11.98 -0.94
C VAL A 80 4.80 10.88 -0.78
N ASP A 81 6.08 11.22 -0.93
CA ASP A 81 7.23 10.39 -0.53
C ASP A 81 8.11 11.27 0.36
N THR A 82 8.15 10.96 1.66
CA THR A 82 8.93 11.73 2.62
C THR A 82 9.48 10.84 3.71
N THR A 83 10.60 11.25 4.27
CA THR A 83 11.15 10.71 5.50
C THR A 83 11.10 11.76 6.59
N GLN A 84 10.79 11.37 7.81
CA GLN A 84 10.74 12.25 8.96
C GLN A 84 11.44 11.60 10.14
N ALA A 85 12.21 12.38 10.90
CA ALA A 85 12.80 11.91 12.15
C ALA A 85 11.68 11.38 13.07
N ALA A 86 11.84 10.16 13.57
CA ALA A 86 10.89 9.52 14.48
C ALA A 86 11.30 9.71 15.95
N VAL A 87 12.33 10.51 16.20
CA VAL A 87 12.82 10.96 17.49
C VAL A 87 12.84 12.47 17.52
N ASP A 88 12.56 13.03 18.70
CA ASP A 88 12.67 14.47 18.95
C ASP A 88 14.03 14.73 19.59
N GLN A 89 15.06 14.82 18.75
CA GLN A 89 16.44 15.05 19.18
C GLN A 89 17.00 16.27 18.43
N PRO A 90 17.34 17.35 19.15
CA PRO A 90 18.03 18.50 18.57
C PRO A 90 19.30 18.07 17.81
N GLY A 91 19.56 18.74 16.68
CA GLY A 91 20.73 18.47 15.81
C GLY A 91 20.51 17.40 14.74
N LEU A 92 19.57 16.47 14.91
CA LEU A 92 19.24 15.52 13.84
C LEU A 92 18.53 16.22 12.67
N PRO A 93 18.87 15.90 11.41
CA PRO A 93 18.18 16.49 10.28
C PRO A 93 16.70 16.07 10.29
N PRO A 94 15.76 16.95 9.91
CA PRO A 94 14.32 16.64 9.97
C PRO A 94 13.91 15.54 8.99
N SER A 95 14.70 15.30 7.94
CA SER A 95 14.49 14.31 6.88
C SER A 95 15.82 13.73 6.40
N LEU A 96 15.79 12.52 5.84
CA LEU A 96 16.93 11.93 5.15
C LEU A 96 17.16 12.51 3.75
N GLY A 97 16.25 13.35 3.24
CA GLY A 97 16.32 13.91 1.90
C GLY A 97 16.19 12.80 0.85
N LEU A 98 17.01 12.89 -0.21
CA LEU A 98 17.03 11.91 -1.31
C LEU A 98 17.94 10.68 -1.04
N ARG A 99 18.54 10.58 0.15
CA ARG A 99 19.49 9.50 0.47
C ARG A 99 18.88 8.10 0.31
N PRO A 100 17.66 7.82 0.79
CA PRO A 100 17.06 6.50 0.58
C PRO A 100 16.98 6.10 -0.91
N GLN A 101 16.69 7.06 -1.79
CA GLN A 101 16.57 6.80 -3.23
C GLN A 101 17.94 6.72 -3.93
N ALA A 102 18.95 7.40 -3.40
CA ALA A 102 20.29 7.43 -3.98
C ALA A 102 21.20 6.27 -3.55
N MET A 103 20.92 5.66 -2.40
CA MET A 103 21.78 4.64 -1.79
C MET A 103 21.14 3.25 -1.88
N ARG A 104 21.96 2.20 -1.73
CA ARG A 104 21.46 0.84 -1.47
C ARG A 104 21.33 0.65 0.04
N LEU A 105 20.13 0.37 0.49
CA LEU A 105 19.84 0.13 1.90
C LEU A 105 20.04 -1.34 2.21
N ALA A 106 20.39 -1.65 3.44
CA ALA A 106 20.35 -3.02 3.95
C ALA A 106 19.11 -3.23 4.82
N ARG A 107 18.60 -4.47 4.86
CA ARG A 107 17.61 -4.85 5.88
C ARG A 107 18.26 -4.84 7.26
N LEU A 108 17.50 -4.38 8.24
CA LEU A 108 17.96 -4.43 9.62
C LEU A 108 18.01 -5.87 10.12
N GLY A 109 19.14 -6.26 10.70
CA GLY A 109 19.34 -7.57 11.29
C GLY A 109 20.32 -7.51 12.45
N GLU A 110 20.52 -8.63 13.13
CA GLU A 110 21.46 -8.72 14.25
C GLU A 110 22.89 -8.34 13.83
N ALA A 111 23.31 -8.75 12.63
CA ALA A 111 24.60 -8.41 12.04
C ALA A 111 24.80 -6.90 11.77
N THR A 112 23.75 -6.07 11.81
CA THR A 112 23.88 -4.61 11.67
C THR A 112 24.71 -4.02 12.81
N GLY A 113 24.63 -4.60 14.02
CA GLY A 113 25.35 -4.12 15.21
C GLY A 113 24.96 -2.71 15.68
N GLY A 114 25.56 -2.30 16.80
CA GLY A 114 25.30 -0.99 17.42
C GLY A 114 24.01 -0.93 18.23
N ALA A 115 23.64 0.29 18.64
CA ALA A 115 22.44 0.58 19.42
C ALA A 115 21.44 1.41 18.60
N PHE A 116 20.16 1.39 18.97
CA PHE A 116 19.08 2.00 18.21
C PHE A 116 18.30 2.99 19.08
N LEU A 117 18.15 4.24 18.63
CA LEU A 117 17.31 5.19 19.33
C LEU A 117 15.85 4.73 19.26
N ARG A 118 15.14 4.82 20.40
CA ARG A 118 13.71 4.48 20.49
C ARG A 118 12.90 5.56 19.78
N PRO A 119 12.03 5.22 18.82
CA PRO A 119 11.10 6.20 18.26
C PRO A 119 10.22 6.78 19.36
N THR A 120 10.28 8.10 19.56
CA THR A 120 9.43 8.82 20.53
C THR A 120 8.14 9.33 19.88
N ILE A 121 8.13 9.45 18.55
CA ILE A 121 6.97 9.92 17.78
C ILE A 121 6.23 8.71 17.19
N ARG A 122 4.92 8.63 17.44
CA ARG A 122 4.07 7.58 16.88
C ARG A 122 3.97 7.71 15.35
N ALA A 123 3.90 6.58 14.65
CA ALA A 123 3.77 6.56 13.19
C ALA A 123 2.60 7.42 12.69
N ALA A 124 1.44 7.36 13.35
CA ALA A 124 0.29 8.21 13.00
C ALA A 124 0.61 9.72 13.06
N ALA A 125 1.35 10.17 14.07
CA ALA A 125 1.75 11.57 14.17
C ALA A 125 2.75 11.97 13.09
N VAL A 126 3.62 11.05 12.67
CA VAL A 126 4.51 11.29 11.52
C VAL A 126 3.74 11.35 10.20
N LEU A 127 2.74 10.49 10.01
CA LEU A 127 1.84 10.57 8.85
C LEU A 127 1.10 11.91 8.79
N GLU A 128 0.68 12.43 9.95
CA GLU A 128 0.09 13.76 10.03
C GLU A 128 1.09 14.88 9.71
N ARG A 129 2.34 14.77 10.14
CA ARG A 129 3.40 15.72 9.75
C ARG A 129 3.67 15.66 8.24
N ALA A 130 3.77 14.46 7.66
CA ALA A 130 3.92 14.25 6.23
C ALA A 130 2.75 14.86 5.44
N ALA A 131 1.53 14.69 5.95
CA ALA A 131 0.34 15.32 5.41
C ALA A 131 0.43 16.86 5.47
N ARG A 132 0.84 17.45 6.61
CA ARG A 132 1.01 18.92 6.74
C ARG A 132 2.07 19.52 5.82
N LEU A 133 3.12 18.77 5.48
CA LEU A 133 4.15 19.21 4.53
C LEU A 133 3.61 19.26 3.09
N SER A 134 2.52 18.57 2.81
CA SER A 134 1.90 18.56 1.50
C SER A 134 1.14 19.87 1.26
N THR A 135 1.23 20.42 0.05
CA THR A 135 0.60 21.71 -0.32
C THR A 135 -0.92 21.71 -0.12
N LEU A 136 -1.54 20.52 -0.17
CA LEU A 136 -2.97 20.30 0.05
C LEU A 136 -3.49 20.69 1.46
N PHE A 137 -2.61 20.89 2.44
CA PHE A 137 -3.01 21.28 3.81
C PHE A 137 -2.79 22.76 4.12
N ARG A 138 -2.31 23.56 3.15
CA ARG A 138 -2.26 25.02 3.28
C ARG A 138 -3.60 25.69 3.03
N ASP A 139 -4.51 25.01 2.33
CA ASP A 139 -5.85 25.53 2.06
C ASP A 139 -6.75 25.42 3.30
N LYS A 140 -7.47 26.51 3.60
CA LYS A 140 -8.32 26.67 4.80
C LYS A 140 -9.73 26.10 4.64
N GLY A 141 -10.08 25.58 3.45
CA GLY A 141 -11.41 25.00 3.20
C GLY A 141 -11.76 23.81 4.10
N THR A 142 -13.05 23.63 4.40
CA THR A 142 -13.56 22.57 5.28
C THR A 142 -13.19 21.18 4.75
N MET A 143 -12.48 20.40 5.58
CA MET A 143 -12.10 19.02 5.28
C MET A 143 -13.16 18.04 5.79
N TYR A 144 -13.79 17.29 4.90
CA TYR A 144 -14.81 16.31 5.24
C TYR A 144 -14.26 14.89 5.40
N HIS A 145 -13.23 14.54 4.64
CA HIS A 145 -12.64 13.20 4.72
C HIS A 145 -11.18 13.19 4.24
N ARG A 146 -10.40 12.28 4.80
CA ARG A 146 -9.01 11.98 4.45
C ARG A 146 -8.82 10.48 4.39
N ALA A 147 -8.15 10.00 3.36
CA ALA A 147 -7.72 8.60 3.24
C ALA A 147 -6.28 8.54 2.70
N PHE A 148 -5.54 7.55 3.17
CA PHE A 148 -4.20 7.23 2.68
C PHE A 148 -4.28 5.89 1.95
N ILE A 149 -3.93 5.88 0.67
CA ILE A 149 -4.14 4.74 -0.23
C ILE A 149 -2.89 4.50 -1.07
N GLY A 150 -2.57 3.24 -1.29
CA GLY A 150 -1.32 2.78 -1.89
C GLY A 150 -0.13 3.07 -1.00
N GLU A 151 -0.30 3.03 0.33
CA GLU A 151 0.75 3.47 1.25
C GLU A 151 1.81 2.40 1.51
N THR A 152 3.03 2.86 1.70
CA THR A 152 4.17 2.07 2.16
C THR A 152 4.82 2.86 3.29
N VAL A 153 4.87 2.22 4.45
CA VAL A 153 5.45 2.79 5.67
C VAL A 153 6.59 1.90 6.13
N SER A 154 7.76 2.49 6.36
CA SER A 154 8.95 1.78 6.81
C SER A 154 9.80 2.64 7.73
N PHE A 155 10.64 2.01 8.53
CA PHE A 155 11.73 2.71 9.22
C PHE A 155 12.99 2.64 8.38
N ILE A 156 13.69 3.77 8.29
CA ILE A 156 15.04 3.88 7.74
C ILE A 156 15.93 4.47 8.83
N TYR A 157 16.98 3.76 9.19
CA TYR A 157 17.92 4.18 10.21
C TYR A 157 19.10 4.93 9.60
N LEU A 158 19.37 6.11 10.15
CA LEU A 158 20.61 6.84 9.91
C LEU A 158 21.67 6.35 10.90
N PRO A 159 22.75 5.72 10.44
CA PRO A 159 23.87 5.38 11.32
C PRO A 159 24.59 6.65 11.78
N LEU A 160 24.85 6.74 13.08
CA LEU A 160 25.59 7.81 13.72
C LEU A 160 26.82 7.22 14.41
N GLN A 161 27.96 7.87 14.24
CA GLN A 161 29.20 7.53 14.92
C GLN A 161 29.35 8.41 16.16
N ARG A 162 29.52 7.79 17.32
CA ARG A 162 29.90 8.51 18.54
C ARG A 162 31.40 8.84 18.48
N ARG A 163 31.74 10.10 18.74
CA ARG A 163 33.11 10.62 18.88
C ARG A 163 33.17 11.58 20.08
N GLU A 164 34.36 12.00 20.49
CA GLU A 164 34.54 12.88 21.65
C GLU A 164 33.76 14.19 21.56
N SER A 165 33.58 14.75 20.36
CA SER A 165 32.87 16.01 20.15
C SER A 165 31.35 15.87 19.91
N GLY A 166 30.80 14.65 19.96
CA GLY A 166 29.36 14.40 19.78
C GLY A 166 29.03 13.28 18.77
N LEU A 167 27.85 13.35 18.16
CA LEU A 167 27.37 12.37 17.18
C LEU A 167 27.56 12.88 15.75
N PHE A 168 28.21 12.06 14.94
CA PHE A 168 28.48 12.33 13.53
C PHE A 168 27.59 11.48 12.62
N ASP A 169 27.17 12.04 11.48
CA ASP A 169 26.62 11.27 10.38
C ASP A 169 27.68 10.28 9.87
N ALA A 170 27.47 8.97 10.05
CA ALA A 170 28.44 7.93 9.69
C ALA A 170 28.67 7.78 8.17
N ILE A 171 27.88 8.50 7.35
CA ILE A 171 27.95 8.48 5.88
C ILE A 171 28.74 9.69 5.38
N ARG A 172 28.45 10.88 5.92
CA ARG A 172 29.07 12.15 5.51
C ARG A 172 30.20 12.63 6.41
N GLU A 173 30.40 11.97 7.54
CA GLU A 173 31.37 12.34 8.57
C GLU A 173 31.20 13.77 9.09
N ARG A 174 29.94 14.22 9.18
CA ARG A 174 29.58 15.57 9.64
C ARG A 174 28.99 15.50 11.04
N LEU A 175 29.43 16.38 11.94
CA LEU A 175 28.83 16.56 13.26
C LEU A 175 27.35 16.98 13.12
N LEU A 176 26.45 16.22 13.77
CA LEU A 176 25.01 16.50 13.78
C LEU A 176 24.53 16.95 15.16
N VAL A 177 24.98 16.26 16.21
CA VAL A 177 24.60 16.55 17.60
C VAL A 177 25.88 16.81 18.37
N VAL A 178 25.98 17.97 19.00
CA VAL A 178 27.12 18.32 19.86
C VAL A 178 27.13 17.44 21.11
N ARG A 179 28.28 17.33 21.76
CA ARG A 179 28.45 16.44 22.91
C ARG A 179 27.43 16.69 24.02
N GLU A 180 27.16 17.95 24.35
CA GLU A 180 26.24 18.34 25.42
C GLU A 180 24.82 17.78 25.20
N ASP A 181 24.37 17.77 23.94
CA ASP A 181 23.05 17.25 23.54
C ASP A 181 23.07 15.73 23.28
N ALA A 182 24.25 15.13 23.13
CA ALA A 182 24.45 13.70 22.86
C ALA A 182 24.70 12.88 24.14
N ASP A 183 25.13 13.54 25.21
CA ASP A 183 25.37 12.95 26.51
C ASP A 183 24.01 12.57 27.14
N GLY A 184 23.78 11.27 27.32
CA GLY A 184 22.49 10.72 27.76
C GLY A 184 21.65 10.08 26.65
N LEU A 185 22.00 10.25 25.37
CA LEU A 185 21.37 9.50 24.28
C LEU A 185 21.78 8.02 24.34
N GLN A 186 20.96 7.21 25.00
CA GLN A 186 21.13 5.77 25.04
C GLN A 186 20.24 5.08 24.02
N GLY A 187 20.85 4.24 23.19
CA GLY A 187 20.12 3.34 22.31
C GLY A 187 19.70 2.06 23.03
N ILE A 188 18.76 1.35 22.44
CA ILE A 188 18.47 -0.05 22.79
C ILE A 188 19.20 -1.01 21.87
N PRO A 189 19.51 -2.23 22.32
CA PRO A 189 20.00 -3.27 21.44
C PRO A 189 18.98 -3.63 20.36
N PHE A 190 19.47 -4.32 19.33
CA PHE A 190 18.62 -4.93 18.31
C PHE A 190 17.54 -5.82 18.94
N SER A 191 16.33 -5.77 18.39
CA SER A 191 15.25 -6.69 18.75
C SER A 191 14.99 -7.66 17.61
N THR A 192 14.95 -8.96 17.90
CA THR A 192 14.57 -10.01 16.94
C THR A 192 13.17 -9.81 16.35
N ARG A 193 12.30 -9.02 17.00
CA ARG A 193 11.00 -8.62 16.44
C ARG A 193 11.12 -7.70 15.22
N TRP A 194 12.27 -7.08 15.00
CA TRP A 194 12.54 -6.24 13.83
C TRP A 194 13.09 -7.03 12.65
N GLN A 195 13.47 -8.29 12.87
CA GLN A 195 13.97 -9.16 11.84
C GLN A 195 12.85 -9.53 10.87
N VAL A 196 13.21 -9.64 9.60
CA VAL A 196 12.33 -10.18 8.57
C VAL A 196 12.35 -11.70 8.68
N ASP A 197 11.16 -12.29 8.79
CA ASP A 197 10.93 -13.72 8.68
C ASP A 197 10.70 -14.09 7.20
N PHE A 198 11.11 -15.30 6.82
CA PHE A 198 10.86 -15.86 5.49
C PHE A 198 9.86 -17.00 5.61
N LEU A 199 8.73 -16.86 4.92
CA LEU A 199 7.73 -17.92 4.81
C LEU A 199 7.90 -18.68 3.50
N PRO A 200 7.86 -20.03 3.54
CA PRO A 200 7.86 -20.81 2.32
C PRO A 200 6.57 -20.54 1.54
N THR A 201 6.68 -20.42 0.22
CA THR A 201 5.53 -20.19 -0.67
C THR A 201 4.83 -21.51 -0.98
N LEU A 202 4.36 -22.18 0.07
CA LEU A 202 3.62 -23.44 -0.01
C LEU A 202 2.16 -23.22 0.40
N CYS A 203 1.25 -23.88 -0.30
CA CYS A 203 -0.18 -23.73 -0.09
C CYS A 203 -0.58 -24.41 1.23
N PRO A 204 -1.13 -23.67 2.21
CA PRO A 204 -1.56 -24.25 3.48
C PRO A 204 -2.66 -25.32 3.36
N HIS A 205 -3.34 -25.41 2.21
CA HIS A 205 -4.39 -26.41 1.98
C HIS A 205 -3.89 -27.72 1.37
N CYS A 206 -2.95 -27.68 0.42
CA CYS A 206 -2.55 -28.87 -0.34
C CYS A 206 -1.04 -29.08 -0.46
N GLY A 207 -0.21 -28.23 0.17
CA GLY A 207 1.25 -28.31 0.13
C GLY A 207 1.90 -27.90 -1.18
N TRP A 208 1.13 -27.64 -2.24
CA TRP A 208 1.68 -27.23 -3.55
C TRP A 208 2.30 -25.83 -3.53
N ASN A 209 3.18 -25.54 -4.47
CA ASN A 209 3.79 -24.23 -4.62
C ASN A 209 2.74 -23.14 -4.89
N LEU A 210 2.93 -21.99 -4.22
CA LEU A 210 2.18 -20.77 -4.45
C LEU A 210 2.91 -19.87 -5.44
N ASP A 211 2.14 -19.21 -6.31
CA ASP A 211 2.64 -18.28 -7.32
C ASP A 211 2.10 -16.86 -7.11
N GLY A 212 2.94 -15.85 -7.38
CA GLY A 212 2.62 -14.43 -7.29
C GLY A 212 3.80 -13.54 -7.67
N GLU A 213 3.57 -12.24 -7.83
CA GLU A 213 4.64 -11.29 -8.19
C GLU A 213 5.36 -10.72 -6.97
N GLY A 214 6.55 -10.12 -7.18
CA GLY A 214 7.42 -9.56 -6.14
C GLY A 214 6.70 -8.62 -5.17
N ASP A 215 5.97 -7.64 -5.69
CA ASP A 215 5.18 -6.66 -4.92
C ASP A 215 3.73 -7.10 -4.65
N GLY A 216 3.37 -8.31 -5.09
CA GLY A 216 2.03 -8.87 -4.97
C GLY A 216 1.74 -9.31 -3.54
N LEU A 217 0.53 -8.97 -3.08
CA LEU A 217 -0.02 -9.43 -1.81
C LEU A 217 -0.81 -10.73 -1.96
N LEU A 218 -1.20 -11.09 -3.19
CA LEU A 218 -1.96 -12.30 -3.47
C LEU A 218 -1.04 -13.40 -4.01
N LEU A 219 -1.10 -14.56 -3.37
CA LEU A 219 -0.48 -15.78 -3.84
C LEU A 219 -1.55 -16.78 -4.24
N THR A 220 -1.39 -17.44 -5.40
CA THR A 220 -2.37 -18.40 -5.94
C THR A 220 -1.78 -19.80 -6.04
N CYS A 221 -2.62 -20.81 -5.83
CA CYS A 221 -2.24 -22.22 -5.96
C CYS A 221 -2.85 -22.79 -7.24
N SER A 222 -2.02 -23.15 -8.21
CA SER A 222 -2.48 -23.77 -9.46
C SER A 222 -3.00 -25.20 -9.29
N ASN A 223 -2.75 -25.84 -8.15
CA ASN A 223 -3.21 -27.22 -7.88
C ASN A 223 -4.63 -27.27 -7.31
N CYS A 224 -5.02 -26.32 -6.45
CA CYS A 224 -6.33 -26.34 -5.77
C CYS A 224 -7.16 -25.07 -5.98
N ASP A 225 -6.71 -24.17 -6.87
CA ASP A 225 -7.34 -22.89 -7.21
C ASP A 225 -7.60 -21.93 -6.04
N ARG A 226 -7.03 -22.19 -4.88
CA ARG A 226 -7.13 -21.31 -3.71
C ARG A 226 -6.14 -20.15 -3.82
N ALA A 227 -6.57 -19.01 -3.29
CA ALA A 227 -5.74 -17.82 -3.17
C ALA A 227 -5.55 -17.44 -1.70
N TRP A 228 -4.37 -16.90 -1.42
CA TRP A 228 -3.91 -16.53 -0.09
C TRP A 228 -3.42 -15.09 -0.13
N LEU A 229 -4.01 -14.25 0.70
CA LEU A 229 -3.48 -12.92 0.95
C LEU A 229 -2.34 -13.05 1.94
N ALA A 230 -1.19 -12.52 1.57
CA ALA A 230 -0.01 -12.55 2.40
C ALA A 230 0.14 -11.20 3.11
N ASP A 231 0.27 -11.25 4.43
CA ASP A 231 0.43 -10.08 5.28
C ASP A 231 1.47 -10.31 6.40
N ASN A 232 1.54 -9.39 7.35
CA ASN A 232 2.48 -9.46 8.47
C ASN A 232 2.18 -10.62 9.46
N THR A 233 0.99 -11.22 9.40
CA THR A 233 0.59 -12.36 10.23
C THR A 233 0.86 -13.69 9.54
N GLY A 234 0.77 -13.73 8.21
CA GLY A 234 1.09 -14.91 7.40
C GLY A 234 0.24 -14.98 6.14
N LEU A 235 -0.19 -16.19 5.79
CA LEU A 235 -1.05 -16.46 4.64
C LEU A 235 -2.49 -16.63 5.09
N LEU A 236 -3.35 -15.67 4.72
CA LEU A 236 -4.77 -15.67 5.04
C LEU A 236 -5.59 -16.12 3.82
N PRO A 237 -6.53 -17.07 3.96
CA PRO A 237 -7.35 -17.49 2.84
C PRO A 237 -8.24 -16.32 2.39
N VAL A 238 -8.33 -16.11 1.07
CA VAL A 238 -9.19 -15.06 0.51
C VAL A 238 -10.23 -15.65 -0.43
N SER A 239 -11.48 -15.25 -0.22
CA SER A 239 -12.55 -15.54 -1.19
C SER A 239 -12.30 -14.70 -2.44
N TRP A 240 -12.02 -15.39 -3.54
CA TRP A 240 -11.74 -14.76 -4.81
C TRP A 240 -12.63 -15.33 -5.92
N LYS A 241 -13.00 -14.45 -6.85
CA LYS A 241 -13.89 -14.74 -7.98
C LYS A 241 -13.34 -14.11 -9.25
N VAL A 242 -13.87 -14.54 -10.38
CA VAL A 242 -13.53 -13.98 -11.69
C VAL A 242 -14.81 -13.64 -12.44
N VAL A 243 -14.79 -12.60 -13.28
CA VAL A 243 -15.83 -12.40 -14.29
C VAL A 243 -15.38 -13.07 -15.58
N ALA A 244 -16.23 -13.89 -16.19
CA ALA A 244 -15.89 -14.60 -17.42
C ALA A 244 -15.46 -13.62 -18.53
N GLY A 245 -14.29 -13.90 -19.11
CA GLY A 245 -13.77 -13.23 -20.30
C GLY A 245 -14.10 -14.01 -21.56
N ASP A 246 -13.85 -13.40 -22.72
CA ASP A 246 -13.88 -14.04 -24.03
C ASP A 246 -12.47 -14.40 -24.52
N GLN A 247 -12.36 -14.96 -25.73
CA GLN A 247 -11.08 -15.32 -26.36
C GLN A 247 -10.13 -14.12 -26.59
N ARG A 248 -10.63 -12.88 -26.52
CA ARG A 248 -9.84 -11.66 -26.68
C ARG A 248 -9.27 -11.17 -25.35
N THR A 249 -9.69 -11.77 -24.23
CA THR A 249 -9.21 -11.42 -22.90
C THR A 249 -7.74 -11.82 -22.78
N ARG A 250 -6.89 -10.85 -22.43
CA ARG A 250 -5.44 -11.08 -22.25
C ARG A 250 -4.94 -10.73 -20.86
N LEU A 251 -5.74 -10.00 -20.08
CA LEU A 251 -5.38 -9.55 -18.74
C LEU A 251 -6.61 -9.60 -17.84
N TYR A 252 -6.40 -10.00 -16.60
CA TYR A 252 -7.38 -9.98 -15.54
C TYR A 252 -6.90 -9.03 -14.45
N ILE A 253 -7.71 -8.04 -14.09
CA ILE A 253 -7.33 -7.03 -13.10
C ILE A 253 -8.24 -7.14 -11.88
N GLY A 254 -7.63 -7.19 -10.69
CA GLY A 254 -8.32 -7.37 -9.41
C GLY A 254 -8.99 -6.11 -8.89
N PHE A 255 -10.20 -6.29 -8.36
CA PHE A 255 -10.96 -5.29 -7.61
C PHE A 255 -11.44 -5.90 -6.30
N TRP A 256 -11.28 -5.17 -5.20
CA TRP A 256 -11.96 -5.49 -3.95
C TRP A 256 -13.43 -5.14 -4.10
N ARG A 257 -14.29 -6.15 -4.02
CA ARG A 257 -15.73 -6.01 -3.94
C ARG A 257 -16.12 -5.96 -2.47
N ILE A 258 -16.61 -4.81 -2.03
CA ILE A 258 -16.99 -4.52 -0.65
C ILE A 258 -18.49 -4.31 -0.57
N GLY A 259 -19.22 -5.31 -0.08
CA GLY A 259 -20.63 -5.13 0.29
C GLY A 259 -20.69 -4.30 1.57
N ALA A 260 -21.51 -3.25 1.58
CA ALA A 260 -21.60 -2.34 2.71
C ALA A 260 -22.98 -1.71 2.82
N ARG A 261 -23.47 -1.57 4.04
CA ARG A 261 -24.59 -0.68 4.37
C ARG A 261 -24.05 0.65 4.89
N ILE A 262 -24.71 1.75 4.53
CA ILE A 262 -24.36 3.09 5.03
C ILE A 262 -25.60 3.72 5.68
N PRO A 263 -25.84 3.44 6.98
CA PRO A 263 -27.01 3.93 7.70
C PRO A 263 -27.15 5.46 7.69
N ALA A 264 -26.01 6.17 7.79
CA ALA A 264 -25.99 7.64 7.78
C ALA A 264 -26.55 8.29 6.50
N LEU A 265 -26.72 7.52 5.43
CA LEU A 265 -27.30 7.95 4.16
C LEU A 265 -28.55 7.15 3.79
N ALA A 266 -29.05 6.27 4.67
CA ALA A 266 -30.08 5.29 4.36
C ALA A 266 -29.79 4.50 3.05
N MET A 267 -28.51 4.16 2.83
CA MET A 267 -28.06 3.45 1.63
C MET A 267 -27.84 1.97 1.95
N GLU A 268 -28.73 1.12 1.44
CA GLU A 268 -28.63 -0.34 1.57
C GLU A 268 -28.50 -1.04 0.22
N SER A 269 -29.17 -0.49 -0.80
CA SER A 269 -29.26 -1.06 -2.13
C SER A 269 -28.46 -0.28 -3.17
N PHE A 270 -28.23 -0.91 -4.31
CA PHE A 270 -27.65 -0.24 -5.46
C PHE A 270 -28.56 0.89 -5.99
N ALA A 271 -29.88 0.74 -5.89
CA ALA A 271 -30.81 1.81 -6.27
C ALA A 271 -30.63 3.06 -5.39
N ASP A 272 -30.51 2.90 -4.07
CA ASP A 272 -30.29 4.02 -3.14
C ASP A 272 -29.01 4.77 -3.51
N PHE A 273 -27.95 4.05 -3.84
CA PHE A 273 -26.70 4.66 -4.29
C PHE A 273 -26.88 5.51 -5.56
N ILE A 274 -27.61 5.02 -6.56
CA ILE A 274 -27.88 5.74 -7.80
C ILE A 274 -28.67 7.03 -7.54
N GLU A 275 -29.72 6.96 -6.71
CA GLU A 275 -30.57 8.11 -6.35
C GLU A 275 -29.79 9.14 -5.51
N LEU A 276 -29.09 8.68 -4.46
CA LEU A 276 -28.33 9.55 -3.54
C LEU A 276 -27.16 10.26 -4.23
N THR A 277 -26.48 9.57 -5.14
CA THR A 277 -25.36 10.16 -5.89
C THR A 277 -25.81 10.95 -7.11
N ASN A 278 -27.12 11.03 -7.36
CA ASN A 278 -27.74 11.77 -8.46
C ASN A 278 -27.17 11.37 -9.84
N GLN A 279 -27.10 10.06 -10.11
CA GLN A 279 -26.63 9.59 -11.42
C GLN A 279 -27.67 9.85 -12.52
N PRO A 280 -27.23 10.07 -13.77
CA PRO A 280 -28.12 10.23 -14.92
C PRO A 280 -28.66 8.86 -15.40
N MET A 281 -29.25 8.08 -14.49
CA MET A 281 -29.89 6.80 -14.80
C MET A 281 -31.03 6.53 -13.83
N LEU A 282 -32.13 5.97 -14.36
CA LEU A 282 -33.28 5.57 -13.54
C LEU A 282 -33.03 4.20 -12.90
N PRO A 283 -33.18 4.06 -11.57
CA PRO A 283 -33.07 2.78 -10.90
C PRO A 283 -34.11 1.77 -11.41
N ARG A 284 -33.65 0.57 -11.77
CA ARG A 284 -34.53 -0.54 -12.14
C ARG A 284 -35.08 -1.24 -10.89
N PRO A 285 -36.25 -1.91 -10.95
CA PRO A 285 -36.79 -2.65 -9.81
C PRO A 285 -35.81 -3.67 -9.22
N GLU A 286 -35.09 -4.39 -10.08
CA GLU A 286 -34.03 -5.35 -9.72
C GLU A 286 -32.86 -4.74 -8.93
N TRP A 287 -32.67 -3.41 -8.96
CA TRP A 287 -31.60 -2.74 -8.22
C TRP A 287 -31.99 -2.39 -6.79
N ARG A 288 -33.29 -2.34 -6.47
CA ARG A 288 -33.79 -2.06 -5.12
C ARG A 288 -33.55 -3.23 -4.18
N SER A 289 -33.59 -4.46 -4.69
CA SER A 289 -33.27 -5.68 -3.92
C SER A 289 -31.78 -6.06 -4.00
N ARG A 290 -30.99 -5.36 -4.81
CA ARG A 290 -29.55 -5.64 -4.95
C ARG A 290 -28.78 -4.92 -3.84
N PRO A 291 -28.04 -5.63 -2.98
CA PRO A 291 -27.20 -4.99 -1.96
C PRO A 291 -26.17 -4.03 -2.58
N MET A 292 -25.88 -2.93 -1.88
CA MET A 292 -24.86 -1.99 -2.32
C MET A 292 -23.45 -2.60 -2.20
N GLU A 293 -22.73 -2.64 -3.32
CA GLU A 293 -21.34 -3.08 -3.40
C GLU A 293 -20.44 -1.95 -3.92
N PHE A 294 -19.36 -1.64 -3.22
CA PHE A 294 -18.28 -0.78 -3.70
C PHE A 294 -17.20 -1.64 -4.37
N TRP A 295 -16.70 -1.18 -5.51
CA TRP A 295 -15.65 -1.85 -6.27
C TRP A 295 -14.40 -0.99 -6.27
N ILE A 296 -13.38 -1.43 -5.55
CA ILE A 296 -12.15 -0.66 -5.33
C ILE A 296 -11.00 -1.35 -6.09
N PRO A 297 -10.19 -0.64 -6.90
CA PRO A 297 -9.00 -1.23 -7.51
C PRO A 297 -8.12 -1.92 -6.46
N ALA A 298 -7.78 -3.20 -6.68
CA ALA A 298 -6.94 -3.97 -5.76
C ALA A 298 -5.43 -3.77 -6.01
N PHE A 299 -5.07 -2.67 -6.68
CA PHE A 299 -3.73 -2.38 -7.12
C PHE A 299 -3.45 -0.88 -7.09
N ARG A 300 -2.17 -0.52 -6.93
CA ARG A 300 -1.70 0.86 -6.96
C ARG A 300 -1.73 1.41 -8.38
N ILE A 301 -2.29 2.61 -8.51
CA ILE A 301 -2.37 3.34 -9.77
C ILE A 301 -2.49 4.84 -9.51
N ARG A 302 -2.30 5.66 -10.55
CA ARG A 302 -2.41 7.12 -10.46
C ARG A 302 -3.74 7.54 -9.82
N PRO A 303 -3.77 8.53 -8.92
CA PRO A 303 -4.94 8.83 -8.09
C PRO A 303 -6.23 9.12 -8.88
N ARG A 304 -6.15 9.95 -9.94
CA ARG A 304 -7.31 10.24 -10.81
C ARG A 304 -7.88 8.98 -11.44
N LEU A 305 -7.01 8.07 -11.85
CA LEU A 305 -7.41 6.81 -12.47
C LEU A 305 -7.97 5.84 -11.44
N PHE A 306 -7.42 5.80 -10.23
CA PHE A 306 -7.97 5.05 -9.11
C PHE A 306 -9.44 5.43 -8.84
N LEU A 307 -9.73 6.74 -8.72
CA LEU A 307 -11.10 7.24 -8.52
C LEU A 307 -12.00 6.89 -9.70
N ARG A 308 -11.52 7.10 -10.94
CA ARG A 308 -12.28 6.81 -12.16
C ARG A 308 -12.67 5.34 -12.25
N LEU A 309 -11.69 4.44 -12.06
CA LEU A 309 -11.93 2.99 -12.12
C LEU A 309 -12.84 2.53 -10.99
N GLY A 310 -12.63 3.00 -9.76
CA GLY A 310 -13.48 2.65 -8.63
C GLY A 310 -14.94 3.09 -8.85
N ARG A 311 -15.13 4.33 -9.34
CA ARG A 311 -16.45 4.85 -9.71
C ARG A 311 -17.08 4.01 -10.84
N GLN A 312 -16.37 3.78 -11.94
CA GLN A 312 -16.89 3.06 -13.10
C GLN A 312 -17.24 1.60 -12.77
N ALA A 313 -16.42 0.91 -11.98
CA ALA A 313 -16.71 -0.44 -11.52
C ALA A 313 -17.92 -0.47 -10.57
N THR A 314 -18.00 0.48 -9.64
CA THR A 314 -19.10 0.59 -8.68
C THR A 314 -20.44 0.90 -9.38
N MET A 315 -20.45 1.86 -10.31
CA MET A 315 -21.64 2.14 -11.12
C MET A 315 -21.98 0.99 -12.06
N GLY A 316 -20.98 0.28 -12.60
CA GLY A 316 -21.14 -0.83 -13.52
C GLY A 316 -21.43 -2.19 -12.86
N GLN A 317 -21.55 -2.25 -11.53
CA GLN A 317 -21.62 -3.50 -10.78
C GLN A 317 -22.76 -4.43 -11.23
N TYR A 318 -23.89 -3.86 -11.67
CA TYR A 318 -25.05 -4.60 -12.14
C TYR A 318 -24.81 -5.37 -13.45
N ARG A 319 -23.72 -5.06 -14.19
CA ARG A 319 -23.31 -5.76 -15.42
C ARG A 319 -22.32 -6.89 -15.17
N LEU A 320 -21.74 -6.94 -13.97
CA LEU A 320 -20.73 -7.90 -13.57
C LEU A 320 -21.41 -9.16 -13.00
N ARG A 321 -20.89 -10.32 -13.37
CA ARG A 321 -21.35 -11.64 -12.89
C ARG A 321 -20.13 -12.43 -12.43
N PRO A 322 -19.70 -12.25 -11.16
CA PRO A 322 -18.57 -12.98 -10.61
C PRO A 322 -18.93 -14.45 -10.39
N GLN A 323 -18.07 -15.35 -10.86
CA GLN A 323 -18.19 -16.80 -10.68
C GLN A 323 -16.96 -17.34 -9.92
N PRO A 324 -17.01 -18.58 -9.39
CA PRO A 324 -15.83 -19.22 -8.80
C PRO A 324 -14.61 -19.10 -9.72
N ALA A 325 -13.48 -18.72 -9.15
CA ALA A 325 -12.26 -18.49 -9.90
C ALA A 325 -11.46 -19.78 -10.06
N THR A 326 -10.72 -19.86 -11.16
CA THR A 326 -9.63 -20.81 -11.38
C THR A 326 -8.38 -20.04 -11.76
N VAL A 327 -7.23 -20.52 -11.29
CA VAL A 327 -5.92 -19.94 -11.59
C VAL A 327 -5.69 -20.01 -13.09
N ARG A 328 -5.24 -18.88 -13.64
CA ARG A 328 -5.06 -18.71 -15.08
C ARG A 328 -3.96 -17.70 -15.35
N PRO A 329 -3.33 -17.73 -16.53
CA PRO A 329 -2.36 -16.72 -16.92
C PRO A 329 -2.97 -15.31 -16.96
N GLY A 330 -2.12 -14.29 -16.79
CA GLY A 330 -2.52 -12.89 -16.94
C GLY A 330 -3.31 -12.32 -15.77
N LEU A 331 -3.19 -12.86 -14.56
CA LEU A 331 -3.67 -12.21 -13.35
C LEU A 331 -2.72 -11.06 -12.99
N TYR A 332 -3.19 -9.82 -13.10
CA TYR A 332 -2.44 -8.64 -12.70
C TYR A 332 -2.28 -8.61 -11.16
N PRO A 333 -1.09 -8.30 -10.61
CA PRO A 333 -0.84 -8.42 -9.19
C PRO A 333 -1.74 -7.52 -8.34
N VAL A 334 -2.18 -8.06 -7.20
CA VAL A 334 -2.87 -7.32 -6.15
C VAL A 334 -1.82 -6.63 -5.29
N THR A 335 -1.76 -5.30 -5.33
CA THR A 335 -0.74 -4.49 -4.62
C THR A 335 -1.35 -3.53 -3.60
N LEU A 336 -2.68 -3.57 -3.43
CA LEU A 336 -3.42 -2.77 -2.45
C LEU A 336 -4.16 -3.69 -1.49
N PRO A 337 -3.93 -3.60 -0.17
CA PRO A 337 -4.51 -4.51 0.82
C PRO A 337 -6.00 -4.21 1.09
N PRO A 338 -6.77 -5.19 1.59
CA PRO A 338 -8.18 -5.03 1.94
C PRO A 338 -8.45 -3.86 2.91
N ALA A 339 -7.53 -3.61 3.85
CA ALA A 339 -7.66 -2.53 4.83
C ALA A 339 -7.69 -1.14 4.16
N GLU A 340 -6.83 -0.90 3.18
CA GLU A 340 -6.84 0.33 2.39
C GLU A 340 -8.08 0.42 1.50
N ALA A 341 -8.52 -0.71 0.92
CA ALA A 341 -9.74 -0.73 0.11
C ALA A 341 -10.98 -0.33 0.93
N ARG A 342 -11.05 -0.74 2.20
CA ARG A 342 -12.09 -0.30 3.13
C ARG A 342 -12.03 1.21 3.41
N GLN A 343 -10.82 1.78 3.54
CA GLN A 343 -10.66 3.23 3.68
C GLN A 343 -11.14 3.98 2.41
N ALA A 344 -10.90 3.40 1.23
CA ALA A 344 -11.27 4.00 -0.05
C ALA A 344 -12.78 4.10 -0.29
N VAL A 345 -13.63 3.35 0.43
CA VAL A 345 -15.10 3.33 0.23
C VAL A 345 -15.68 4.74 0.26
N LYS A 346 -15.31 5.56 1.25
CA LYS A 346 -15.80 6.95 1.37
C LYS A 346 -15.33 7.84 0.22
N VAL A 347 -14.09 7.64 -0.23
CA VAL A 347 -13.51 8.41 -1.33
C VAL A 347 -14.18 8.04 -2.65
N ILE A 348 -14.46 6.75 -2.89
CA ILE A 348 -15.19 6.30 -4.09
C ILE A 348 -16.65 6.73 -4.05
N LEU A 349 -17.31 6.71 -2.89
CA LEU A 349 -18.63 7.30 -2.70
C LEU A 349 -18.63 8.78 -3.07
N ALA A 350 -17.68 9.55 -2.53
CA ALA A 350 -17.50 10.96 -2.86
C ALA A 350 -17.25 11.17 -4.37
N ALA A 351 -16.37 10.37 -4.97
CA ALA A 351 -16.04 10.46 -6.39
C ALA A 351 -17.20 10.08 -7.30
N SER A 352 -18.15 9.30 -6.78
CA SER A 352 -19.37 8.93 -7.50
C SER A 352 -20.43 10.02 -7.44
N ALA A 353 -20.42 10.89 -6.44
CA ALA A 353 -21.45 11.92 -6.26
C ALA A 353 -21.44 12.95 -7.40
N ALA A 354 -22.53 13.04 -8.17
CA ALA A 354 -22.73 14.13 -9.12
C ALA A 354 -23.04 15.47 -8.42
N SER A 355 -23.51 15.42 -7.17
CA SER A 355 -23.79 16.59 -6.33
C SER A 355 -22.97 16.54 -5.03
N PRO A 356 -21.70 17.01 -5.05
CA PRO A 356 -20.79 16.96 -3.91
C PRO A 356 -21.40 17.51 -2.60
N LYS A 357 -22.16 18.61 -2.67
CA LYS A 357 -22.82 19.26 -1.52
C LYS A 357 -23.74 18.33 -0.71
N ARG A 358 -24.33 17.31 -1.33
CA ARG A 358 -25.22 16.35 -0.64
C ARG A 358 -24.44 15.26 0.11
N ILE A 359 -23.29 14.86 -0.42
CA ILE A 359 -22.54 13.71 0.08
C ILE A 359 -21.39 14.14 1.00
N PHE A 360 -20.62 15.16 0.61
CA PHE A 360 -19.36 15.51 1.25
C PHE A 360 -19.56 15.88 2.73
N PRO A 361 -20.52 16.74 3.10
CA PRO A 361 -20.78 17.09 4.51
C PRO A 361 -21.15 15.90 5.41
N VAL A 362 -21.66 14.81 4.83
CA VAL A 362 -22.10 13.62 5.58
C VAL A 362 -20.96 12.60 5.76
N LEU A 363 -19.90 12.65 4.95
CA LEU A 363 -18.77 11.71 5.02
C LEU A 363 -18.11 11.57 6.41
N PRO A 364 -18.00 12.62 7.25
CA PRO A 364 -17.51 12.47 8.62
C PRO A 364 -18.35 11.51 9.47
N ARG A 365 -19.66 11.41 9.20
CA ARG A 365 -20.62 10.56 9.92
C ARG A 365 -20.78 9.17 9.29
N VAL A 366 -20.45 9.01 8.01
CA VAL A 366 -20.50 7.71 7.32
C VAL A 366 -19.65 6.68 8.07
N ARG A 367 -20.27 5.57 8.48
CA ARG A 367 -19.61 4.38 9.03
C ARG A 367 -20.21 3.17 8.31
N PRO A 368 -19.49 2.56 7.37
CA PRO A 368 -19.97 1.35 6.70
C PRO A 368 -20.16 0.20 7.71
N THR A 369 -21.30 -0.46 7.66
CA THR A 369 -21.64 -1.65 8.48
C THR A 369 -21.88 -2.87 7.59
N ASP A 370 -22.01 -4.06 8.20
CA ASP A 370 -22.23 -5.34 7.52
C ASP A 370 -21.24 -5.61 6.37
N LEU A 371 -19.97 -5.32 6.65
CA LEU A 371 -18.92 -5.34 5.65
C LEU A 371 -18.59 -6.77 5.22
N SER A 372 -18.79 -7.05 3.94
CA SER A 372 -18.25 -8.23 3.27
C SER A 372 -17.19 -7.81 2.28
N ILE A 373 -16.04 -8.50 2.27
CA ILE A 373 -14.95 -8.20 1.34
C ILE A 373 -14.54 -9.47 0.58
N SER A 374 -14.44 -9.34 -0.73
CA SER A 374 -13.99 -10.42 -1.62
C SER A 374 -13.17 -9.83 -2.76
N LEU A 375 -12.22 -10.61 -3.29
CA LEU A 375 -11.45 -10.22 -4.45
C LEU A 375 -12.17 -10.66 -5.72
N VAL A 376 -12.30 -9.79 -6.72
CA VAL A 376 -12.87 -10.14 -8.01
C VAL A 376 -11.97 -9.68 -9.14
N TYR A 377 -11.56 -10.60 -9.99
CA TYR A 377 -10.83 -10.28 -11.21
C TYR A 377 -11.77 -9.99 -12.37
N LEU A 378 -11.55 -8.85 -13.03
CA LEU A 378 -12.30 -8.43 -14.22
C LEU A 378 -11.47 -8.66 -15.48
N PRO A 379 -12.07 -9.17 -16.58
CA PRO A 379 -11.38 -9.41 -17.83
C PRO A 379 -11.18 -8.11 -18.61
N PHE A 380 -9.97 -7.91 -19.10
CA PHE A 380 -9.61 -6.80 -19.98
C PHE A 380 -9.10 -7.34 -21.32
N VAL A 381 -9.57 -6.71 -22.39
CA VAL A 381 -9.13 -6.97 -23.77
C VAL A 381 -8.14 -5.91 -24.19
N SER A 382 -7.18 -6.29 -25.03
CA SER A 382 -6.17 -5.36 -25.57
C SER A 382 -6.74 -4.59 -26.75
N THR A 383 -6.71 -3.25 -26.69
CA THR A 383 -7.10 -2.35 -27.79
C THR A 383 -5.98 -1.34 -28.03
N GLY A 384 -5.10 -1.62 -29.00
CA GLY A 384 -3.93 -0.76 -29.27
C GLY A 384 -3.03 -0.57 -28.04
N GLN A 385 -2.95 0.66 -27.53
CA GLN A 385 -2.18 1.02 -26.33
C GLN A 385 -2.96 0.92 -25.01
N GLU A 386 -4.20 0.43 -25.05
CA GLU A 386 -5.11 0.41 -23.92
C GLU A 386 -5.62 -0.99 -23.58
N TRP A 387 -6.04 -1.13 -22.33
CA TRP A 387 -6.83 -2.23 -21.81
C TRP A 387 -8.27 -1.74 -21.66
N LEU A 388 -9.21 -2.45 -22.27
CA LEU A 388 -10.64 -2.16 -22.19
C LEU A 388 -11.37 -3.26 -21.39
N GLN A 389 -12.20 -2.86 -20.43
CA GLN A 389 -13.16 -3.74 -19.77
C GLN A 389 -14.48 -3.70 -20.56
N PRO A 390 -14.90 -4.80 -21.23
CA PRO A 390 -16.00 -4.75 -22.20
C PRO A 390 -17.39 -4.43 -21.63
N ARG A 391 -17.65 -4.74 -20.35
CA ARG A 391 -18.97 -4.62 -19.72
C ARG A 391 -19.19 -3.24 -19.09
N THR A 392 -18.16 -2.68 -18.48
CA THR A 392 -18.21 -1.39 -17.76
C THR A 392 -17.63 -0.24 -18.56
N GLY A 393 -16.90 -0.52 -19.65
CA GLY A 393 -16.23 0.49 -20.47
C GLY A 393 -15.01 1.10 -19.78
N MET A 394 -14.48 0.48 -18.73
CA MET A 394 -13.26 0.96 -18.09
C MET A 394 -12.07 0.85 -19.05
N VAL A 395 -11.31 1.93 -19.15
CA VAL A 395 -10.11 1.99 -20.00
C VAL A 395 -8.89 2.31 -19.16
N ILE A 396 -7.80 1.57 -19.40
CA ILE A 396 -6.51 1.74 -18.72
C ILE A 396 -5.41 1.73 -19.78
N ASN A 397 -4.62 2.80 -19.87
CA ASN A 397 -3.43 2.80 -20.72
C ASN A 397 -2.41 1.76 -20.20
N LYS A 398 -1.87 0.94 -21.09
CA LYS A 398 -0.98 -0.18 -20.76
C LYS A 398 0.24 0.25 -19.94
N ARG A 399 0.83 1.42 -20.25
CA ARG A 399 2.02 1.93 -19.54
C ARG A 399 1.71 2.35 -18.10
N VAL A 400 0.48 2.77 -17.83
CA VAL A 400 0.10 3.30 -16.51
C VAL A 400 0.05 2.20 -15.44
N LEU A 401 -0.27 0.95 -15.81
CA LEU A 401 -0.20 -0.17 -14.88
C LEU A 401 1.24 -0.39 -14.37
N GLY A 402 2.21 -0.44 -15.29
CA GLY A 402 3.63 -0.58 -14.93
C GLY A 402 4.13 0.54 -14.02
N PHE A 403 3.86 1.81 -14.38
CA PHE A 403 4.25 2.94 -13.53
C PHE A 403 3.52 2.96 -12.18
N GLY A 404 2.28 2.47 -12.14
CA GLY A 404 1.44 2.43 -10.93
C GLY A 404 2.05 1.63 -9.79
N ARG A 405 2.84 0.59 -10.11
CA ARG A 405 3.53 -0.26 -9.11
C ARG A 405 4.62 0.50 -8.34
N SER A 406 5.24 1.49 -8.98
CA SER A 406 6.27 2.33 -8.38
C SER A 406 5.74 3.56 -7.61
N LEU A 407 4.41 3.68 -7.46
CA LEU A 407 3.75 4.76 -6.72
C LEU A 407 3.77 4.53 -5.22
#